data_AF-A0A6A5VD59-F1
#
_entry.id   AF-A0A6A5VD59-F1
#
_cell.length_a   1.000
_cell.length_b   1.000
_cell.length_c   1.000
_cell.angle_alpha   90.00
_cell.angle_beta   90.00
_cell.angle_gamma   90.00
#
_symmetry.space_group_name_H-M   'P 1'
#
loop_
_entity.id
_entity.type
_entity.pdbx_description
1 polymer ?
#
loop_
_entity_poly.entity_id
_entity_poly.type
_entity_poly.pdbx_seq_one_letter_code
_entity_poly.pdbx_strand_id
1 'polypeptide(L)'
;MGGDNHSVASFGDDVGLLDDDFAMGGLPATPAHGQDDITFAQDDELPSSDPMGAEFFHEDDLALQGYDDLHAPIAQQGFDDNGDLDAADAGSAPRGDRDDDEEPADTPRSKRARIVAEAPSKSAQPAHFHVTTNAAARSAKRITIDETQNFDIDEDARIAYSAPSRRPGSFGRANREAGSTLPAYHKKVSHELDSDDELMMAMRDKGYSDKQISDRLKKEQRINYDAKSISTRVQRIRVIQAERCDFELENGMKEWKMEDDYLLLRAYDLAEIEIAYEIERLRAWRFKKTAEWMRRLNKSSVFSGKACHKRYSAIMDGTAAIPCDVDNDPAQRKADMEQYRQDCEDKREKEREEKEAQDAERQRIKEEAAIRASQKALKSAEKARAKAIAAEARATQRATKKVLTSQQADENVRKQKKAAAANLAKKAAKDAERKFREEFAPKNFKHISKDTPDPRRVLDLQDLKKLCRARKINNDTPNKQGVAAKKELLKRLKDADEQLKSVQLINFCKYRNIPAGSTKIQMIYQLALCAARACDSYVEDEDEMDGGDEAEAEADMDVDEAEQEII
;
A
#
# COMPACT_ATOMS: atom_id res chain seq x y z
N MET A 1 -61.76 37.22 -12.17
CA MET A 1 -62.69 38.28 -11.72
C MET A 1 -62.21 38.77 -10.38
N GLY A 2 -62.03 40.08 -10.23
CA GLY A 2 -61.58 40.74 -9.00
C GLY A 2 -60.16 41.28 -9.10
N GLY A 3 -60.02 42.44 -9.75
CA GLY A 3 -58.82 43.27 -9.64
C GLY A 3 -59.04 44.36 -8.60
N ASP A 4 -57.94 44.97 -8.15
CA ASP A 4 -57.74 46.36 -7.67
C ASP A 4 -56.44 46.36 -6.85
N ASN A 5 -55.35 46.93 -7.36
CA ASN A 5 -54.95 48.35 -7.36
C ASN A 5 -54.24 48.79 -6.06
N HIS A 6 -53.15 49.55 -6.25
CA HIS A 6 -52.22 50.21 -5.31
C HIS A 6 -50.82 49.58 -5.29
N SER A 7 -49.70 50.30 -5.40
CA SER A 7 -49.42 51.70 -5.69
C SER A 7 -47.90 51.75 -5.97
N VAL A 8 -47.49 52.34 -7.09
CA VAL A 8 -46.08 52.56 -7.43
C VAL A 8 -45.58 53.74 -6.59
N ALA A 9 -44.59 53.51 -5.72
CA ALA A 9 -43.89 54.58 -5.02
C ALA A 9 -42.82 55.16 -5.96
N SER A 10 -43.10 56.38 -6.43
CA SER A 10 -42.16 57.27 -7.11
C SER A 10 -41.13 57.77 -6.10
N PHE A 11 -39.85 57.52 -6.40
CA PHE A 11 -38.72 58.24 -5.82
C PHE A 11 -38.75 59.67 -6.39
N GLY A 12 -39.09 60.64 -5.55
CA GLY A 12 -38.93 62.05 -5.83
C GLY A 12 -37.61 62.53 -5.23
N ASP A 13 -36.72 63.03 -6.10
CA ASP A 13 -35.64 63.94 -5.74
C ASP A 13 -36.21 65.13 -4.97
N ASP A 14 -35.71 65.37 -3.75
CA ASP A 14 -35.95 66.61 -3.03
C ASP A 14 -34.62 67.19 -2.58
N VAL A 15 -34.13 68.13 -3.41
CA VAL A 15 -32.99 69.00 -3.16
C VAL A 15 -33.56 70.35 -2.73
N GLY A 16 -33.69 70.56 -1.42
CA GLY A 16 -33.85 71.88 -0.80
C GLY A 16 -32.63 72.12 0.08
N LEU A 17 -31.71 73.03 -0.21
CA LEU A 17 -31.87 74.49 -0.28
C LEU A 17 -32.52 75.04 0.99
N LEU A 18 -31.68 75.36 1.99
CA LEU A 18 -31.96 76.45 2.92
C LEU A 18 -30.64 77.02 3.44
N ASP A 19 -30.58 78.34 3.28
CA ASP A 19 -29.53 79.28 3.59
C ASP A 19 -29.31 79.49 5.10
N ASP A 20 -28.21 80.21 5.34
CA ASP A 20 -28.00 81.23 6.37
C ASP A 20 -27.13 80.92 7.61
N ASP A 21 -26.10 81.78 7.70
CA ASP A 21 -25.44 82.32 8.88
C ASP A 21 -24.39 81.49 9.65
N PHE A 22 -23.11 81.62 9.25
CA PHE A 22 -22.05 81.90 10.25
C PHE A 22 -20.80 82.61 9.69
N ALA A 23 -20.79 83.94 9.90
CA ALA A 23 -19.66 84.80 10.29
C ALA A 23 -18.24 84.62 9.68
N MET A 24 -17.94 85.55 8.76
CA MET A 24 -16.90 86.59 8.87
C MET A 24 -15.45 86.21 9.28
N GLY A 25 -14.60 86.12 8.26
CA GLY A 25 -13.19 86.48 8.28
C GLY A 25 -12.63 86.31 6.86
N GLY A 26 -12.30 87.31 6.05
CA GLY A 26 -11.83 88.66 6.33
C GLY A 26 -10.42 88.80 5.77
N LEU A 27 -10.24 88.81 4.44
CA LEU A 27 -9.01 89.28 3.75
C LEU A 27 -9.31 89.77 2.32
N PRO A 28 -8.47 90.69 1.77
CA PRO A 28 -8.96 91.77 0.90
C PRO A 28 -8.82 91.55 -0.62
N ALA A 29 -9.83 92.12 -1.30
CA ALA A 29 -9.85 92.75 -2.62
C ALA A 29 -8.61 92.66 -3.55
N THR A 30 -8.85 92.10 -4.74
CA THR A 30 -8.27 92.60 -6.00
C THR A 30 -9.34 92.61 -7.11
N PRO A 31 -9.25 93.51 -8.12
CA PRO A 31 -10.41 93.90 -8.92
C PRO A 31 -10.44 93.32 -10.35
N ALA A 32 -11.67 93.14 -10.83
CA ALA A 32 -12.15 93.44 -12.19
C ALA A 32 -11.37 92.93 -13.42
N HIS A 33 -11.89 91.85 -14.00
CA HIS A 33 -11.90 91.52 -15.44
C HIS A 33 -12.90 90.36 -15.58
N GLY A 34 -13.85 90.27 -16.48
CA GLY A 34 -14.27 91.03 -17.65
C GLY A 34 -15.40 90.18 -18.23
N GLN A 35 -16.51 90.81 -18.59
CA GLN A 35 -17.65 90.16 -19.24
C GLN A 35 -17.19 89.60 -20.58
N ASP A 36 -17.55 88.35 -20.90
CA ASP A 36 -17.74 87.91 -22.28
C ASP A 36 -18.89 86.89 -22.30
N ASP A 37 -20.07 87.40 -22.69
CA ASP A 37 -21.20 86.65 -23.20
C ASP A 37 -20.76 85.92 -24.48
N ILE A 38 -20.84 84.59 -24.50
CA ILE A 38 -20.87 83.82 -25.74
C ILE A 38 -22.08 82.90 -25.69
N THR A 39 -23.22 83.46 -26.09
CA THR A 39 -24.33 82.71 -26.66
C THR A 39 -23.93 82.27 -28.07
N PHE A 40 -23.81 80.96 -28.31
CA PHE A 40 -23.77 80.42 -29.67
C PHE A 40 -24.80 79.28 -29.81
N ALA A 41 -25.76 79.56 -30.70
CA ALA A 41 -26.79 78.71 -31.26
C ALA A 41 -26.20 77.39 -31.81
N GLN A 42 -26.83 76.24 -31.59
CA GLN A 42 -27.92 75.66 -32.39
C GLN A 42 -27.44 75.08 -33.72
N ASP A 43 -27.87 73.84 -33.95
CA ASP A 43 -27.88 73.06 -35.20
C ASP A 43 -26.57 72.37 -35.64
N ASP A 44 -26.54 71.05 -35.43
CA ASP A 44 -26.04 70.13 -36.47
C ASP A 44 -26.76 68.77 -36.35
N GLU A 45 -27.71 68.60 -37.27
CA GLU A 45 -28.36 67.35 -37.63
C GLU A 45 -27.32 66.40 -38.24
N LEU A 46 -27.20 65.18 -37.71
CA LEU A 46 -26.51 64.10 -38.42
C LEU A 46 -27.52 63.03 -38.86
N PRO A 47 -27.38 62.54 -40.12
CA PRO A 47 -28.43 61.80 -40.80
C PRO A 47 -28.45 60.31 -40.45
N SER A 48 -29.67 59.79 -40.45
CA SER A 48 -30.02 58.38 -40.54
C SER A 48 -29.39 57.68 -41.75
N SER A 49 -28.72 56.55 -41.52
CA SER A 49 -28.49 55.54 -42.56
C SER A 49 -28.61 54.12 -41.98
N ASP A 50 -29.78 53.56 -42.26
CA ASP A 50 -30.19 52.18 -42.49
C ASP A 50 -29.76 50.96 -41.62
N PRO A 51 -30.72 50.07 -41.33
CA PRO A 51 -30.54 48.84 -40.56
C PRO A 51 -30.27 47.64 -41.48
N MET A 52 -29.13 46.98 -41.31
CA MET A 52 -28.85 45.68 -41.93
C MET A 52 -28.13 44.78 -40.93
N GLY A 53 -28.76 43.66 -40.56
CA GLY A 53 -28.07 42.60 -39.83
C GLY A 53 -28.93 41.92 -38.77
N ALA A 54 -30.00 41.27 -39.20
CA ALA A 54 -30.66 40.24 -38.41
C ALA A 54 -29.69 39.05 -38.26
N GLU A 55 -28.95 39.00 -37.15
CA GLU A 55 -28.43 37.74 -36.62
C GLU A 55 -29.17 37.39 -35.33
N PHE A 56 -29.81 36.24 -35.46
CA PHE A 56 -30.74 35.60 -34.56
C PHE A 56 -29.94 34.94 -33.43
N PHE A 57 -29.71 35.65 -32.33
CA PHE A 57 -29.30 35.05 -31.05
C PHE A 57 -30.50 35.12 -30.10
N HIS A 58 -31.01 33.96 -29.70
CA HIS A 58 -32.04 33.81 -28.68
C HIS A 58 -31.48 34.28 -27.31
N GLU A 59 -31.94 35.44 -26.84
CA GLU A 59 -31.66 35.99 -25.51
C GLU A 59 -32.81 35.77 -24.50
N ASP A 60 -33.68 34.78 -24.75
CA ASP A 60 -34.72 34.37 -23.80
C ASP A 60 -34.40 32.98 -23.22
N ASP A 61 -33.34 32.86 -22.39
CA ASP A 61 -33.21 31.75 -21.42
C ASP A 61 -32.12 31.94 -20.33
N LEU A 62 -31.84 33.17 -19.89
CA LEU A 62 -31.06 33.42 -18.67
C LEU A 62 -31.91 34.17 -17.64
N ALA A 63 -32.92 33.45 -17.14
CA ALA A 63 -33.55 33.78 -15.88
C ALA A 63 -32.47 33.75 -14.77
N LEU A 64 -32.02 34.94 -14.40
CA LEU A 64 -31.23 35.25 -13.23
C LEU A 64 -32.05 34.92 -11.97
N GLN A 65 -32.14 33.64 -11.63
CA GLN A 65 -32.72 33.13 -10.38
C GLN A 65 -31.60 32.84 -9.38
N GLY A 66 -31.54 33.67 -8.33
CA GLY A 66 -31.07 33.27 -7.01
C GLY A 66 -29.56 33.33 -6.76
N TYR A 67 -29.03 34.53 -6.52
CA TYR A 67 -27.73 34.74 -5.89
C TYR A 67 -27.80 35.61 -4.62
N ASP A 68 -28.90 35.49 -3.86
CA ASP A 68 -29.11 36.22 -2.59
C ASP A 68 -29.20 35.27 -1.37
N ASP A 69 -28.35 34.24 -1.28
CA ASP A 69 -28.23 33.49 -0.03
C ASP A 69 -26.84 32.89 0.25
N LEU A 70 -25.81 33.74 0.17
CA LEU A 70 -24.47 33.44 0.70
C LEU A 70 -24.28 34.06 2.09
N HIS A 71 -25.21 33.76 3.01
CA HIS A 71 -24.95 33.81 4.45
C HIS A 71 -24.98 32.39 5.02
N ALA A 72 -24.07 31.55 4.53
CA ALA A 72 -23.71 30.33 5.26
C ALA A 72 -23.21 30.73 6.67
N PRO A 73 -23.73 30.15 7.76
CA PRO A 73 -23.15 30.35 9.07
C PRO A 73 -21.73 29.79 9.02
N ILE A 74 -20.75 30.65 9.28
CA ILE A 74 -19.37 30.28 9.58
C ILE A 74 -19.45 29.29 10.75
N ALA A 75 -19.44 28.00 10.41
CA ALA A 75 -19.14 26.96 11.36
C ALA A 75 -17.78 27.34 11.94
N GLN A 76 -17.74 27.56 13.26
CA GLN A 76 -16.50 27.53 14.01
C GLN A 76 -15.81 26.21 13.65
N GLN A 77 -14.84 26.28 12.73
CA GLN A 77 -13.78 25.30 12.66
C GLN A 77 -13.06 25.40 14.01
N GLY A 78 -13.51 24.57 14.94
CA GLY A 78 -12.69 24.12 16.03
C GLY A 78 -11.41 23.58 15.39
N PHE A 79 -10.31 24.26 15.67
CA PHE A 79 -8.99 23.70 15.60
C PHE A 79 -8.99 22.48 16.54
N ASP A 80 -9.38 21.32 16.02
CA ASP A 80 -9.05 20.03 16.61
C ASP A 80 -7.55 19.81 16.35
N ASP A 81 -6.79 20.35 17.28
CA ASP A 81 -5.35 20.19 17.44
C ASP A 81 -5.05 18.72 17.80
N ASN A 82 -4.39 18.02 16.87
CA ASN A 82 -3.66 16.76 17.01
C ASN A 82 -4.47 15.48 17.24
N GLY A 83 -5.04 14.97 16.15
CA GLY A 83 -5.20 13.54 15.94
C GLY A 83 -3.84 12.87 15.76
N ASP A 84 -3.37 12.25 16.84
CA ASP A 84 -2.39 11.16 16.85
C ASP A 84 -3.00 9.99 16.05
N LEU A 85 -2.64 9.87 14.77
CA LEU A 85 -3.00 8.75 13.92
C LEU A 85 -1.81 7.80 13.86
N ASP A 86 -1.77 6.88 14.83
CA ASP A 86 -1.11 5.60 14.70
C ASP A 86 -1.68 4.89 13.46
N ALA A 87 -0.93 4.96 12.37
CA ALA A 87 -1.15 4.19 11.16
C ALA A 87 -0.79 2.73 11.42
N ALA A 88 -1.71 2.00 12.04
CA ALA A 88 -1.78 0.56 11.97
C ALA A 88 -2.85 0.15 10.96
N ASP A 89 -2.44 -0.73 10.05
CA ASP A 89 -3.26 -1.81 9.50
C ASP A 89 -4.31 -1.46 8.43
N ALA A 90 -3.96 -1.72 7.16
CA ALA A 90 -4.72 -2.65 6.30
C ALA A 90 -4.25 -2.57 4.84
N GLY A 91 -3.68 -3.67 4.32
CA GLY A 91 -3.82 -4.01 2.90
C GLY A 91 -2.55 -4.30 2.10
N SER A 92 -2.05 -5.55 2.17
CA SER A 92 -1.44 -6.18 1.00
C SER A 92 -1.65 -7.70 0.97
N ALA A 93 -2.51 -8.09 0.02
CA ALA A 93 -2.55 -9.30 -0.80
C ALA A 93 -2.63 -10.70 -0.15
N PRO A 94 -3.55 -11.58 -0.63
CA PRO A 94 -3.59 -12.98 -0.27
C PRO A 94 -2.65 -13.80 -1.18
N ARG A 95 -1.63 -14.41 -0.58
CA ARG A 95 -0.94 -15.63 -1.05
C ARG A 95 -0.91 -16.52 0.19
N GLY A 96 -1.46 -17.72 0.23
CA GLY A 96 -1.42 -18.81 -0.74
C GLY A 96 -1.14 -20.05 0.12
N ASP A 97 -1.93 -21.09 -0.08
CA ASP A 97 -1.86 -22.41 0.56
C ASP A 97 -0.45 -22.91 0.85
N ARG A 98 -0.26 -23.50 2.04
CA ARG A 98 0.30 -24.87 2.16
C ARG A 98 0.07 -25.46 3.55
N ASP A 99 -0.57 -26.62 3.51
CA ASP A 99 -0.76 -27.58 4.59
C ASP A 99 0.54 -28.26 5.05
N ASP A 100 0.36 -28.99 6.16
CA ASP A 100 1.07 -30.19 6.64
C ASP A 100 2.14 -30.07 7.74
N ASP A 101 1.72 -30.57 8.91
CA ASP A 101 2.34 -31.59 9.78
C ASP A 101 3.73 -31.34 10.41
N GLU A 102 3.77 -31.21 11.73
CA GLU A 102 4.22 -32.29 12.66
C GLU A 102 4.33 -31.77 14.11
N GLU A 103 3.64 -32.45 15.03
CA GLU A 103 3.87 -32.51 16.49
C GLU A 103 5.18 -33.30 16.80
N PRO A 104 5.60 -33.57 18.06
CA PRO A 104 5.32 -32.98 19.38
C PRO A 104 6.59 -32.81 20.27
N ALA A 105 6.47 -32.26 21.49
CA ALA A 105 6.97 -32.87 22.76
C ALA A 105 7.05 -31.90 23.96
N ASP A 106 6.34 -32.28 25.03
CA ASP A 106 6.70 -32.28 26.45
C ASP A 106 7.56 -31.17 27.08
N THR A 107 6.98 -30.44 28.04
CA THR A 107 7.50 -30.38 29.42
C THR A 107 6.39 -30.03 30.44
N PRO A 108 6.29 -30.73 31.58
CA PRO A 108 5.39 -30.37 32.67
C PRO A 108 6.14 -29.62 33.80
N ARG A 109 5.38 -29.24 34.86
CA ARG A 109 5.83 -28.82 36.21
C ARG A 109 6.03 -27.28 36.33
N SER A 110 5.49 -26.55 37.31
CA SER A 110 5.01 -26.89 38.65
C SER A 110 4.04 -25.83 39.18
N LYS A 111 3.08 -26.27 39.99
CA LYS A 111 2.27 -25.45 40.88
C LYS A 111 3.14 -24.94 42.04
N ARG A 112 3.11 -23.63 42.33
CA ARG A 112 3.30 -23.16 43.71
C ARG A 112 2.62 -21.81 43.95
N ALA A 113 1.48 -21.89 44.64
CA ALA A 113 0.88 -20.75 45.32
C ALA A 113 1.81 -20.26 46.43
N ARG A 114 2.06 -18.95 46.49
CA ARG A 114 2.52 -18.27 47.70
C ARG A 114 1.97 -16.85 47.73
N ILE A 115 0.90 -16.68 48.51
CA ILE A 115 0.39 -15.42 49.01
C ILE A 115 1.34 -14.97 50.11
N VAL A 116 2.08 -13.84 49.97
CA VAL A 116 2.59 -13.03 51.09
C VAL A 116 2.84 -11.58 50.63
N ALA A 117 2.14 -10.66 51.30
CA ALA A 117 2.43 -9.24 51.58
C ALA A 117 2.54 -8.22 50.42
N GLU A 118 1.51 -7.37 50.36
CA GLU A 118 1.52 -6.04 49.73
C GLU A 118 2.56 -5.12 50.38
N ALA A 119 3.48 -4.61 49.57
CA ALA A 119 4.23 -3.40 49.86
C ALA A 119 3.53 -2.22 49.16
N PRO A 120 3.38 -1.04 49.79
CA PRO A 120 2.74 0.10 49.15
C PRO A 120 3.59 0.57 47.97
N SER A 121 3.08 0.40 46.76
CA SER A 121 3.66 0.94 45.54
C SER A 121 3.79 2.46 45.69
N LYS A 122 5.01 2.98 45.55
CA LYS A 122 5.26 4.42 45.41
C LYS A 122 4.36 4.93 44.29
N SER A 123 3.41 5.78 44.65
CA SER A 123 2.50 6.42 43.72
C SER A 123 3.30 7.05 42.59
N ALA A 124 3.07 6.57 41.36
CA ALA A 124 3.45 7.28 40.16
C ALA A 124 2.70 8.62 40.19
N GLN A 125 3.35 9.66 40.71
CA GLN A 125 2.87 11.01 40.45
C GLN A 125 3.11 11.29 38.97
N PRO A 126 2.07 11.63 38.20
CA PRO A 126 2.22 11.90 36.78
C PRO A 126 3.19 13.07 36.59
N ALA A 127 4.19 12.88 35.74
CA ALA A 127 5.29 13.81 35.48
C ALA A 127 4.86 15.20 34.96
N HIS A 128 3.56 15.42 34.76
CA HIS A 128 2.98 16.65 34.25
C HIS A 128 2.71 17.72 35.32
N PHE A 129 2.79 17.42 36.63
CA PHE A 129 2.50 18.42 37.67
C PHE A 129 3.61 19.47 37.89
N HIS A 130 4.88 19.18 37.57
CA HIS A 130 5.96 20.14 37.79
C HIS A 130 6.08 21.22 36.71
N VAL A 131 5.62 20.93 35.49
CA VAL A 131 5.66 21.90 34.38
C VAL A 131 4.51 22.90 34.51
N THR A 132 3.32 22.43 34.89
CA THR A 132 2.12 23.26 35.06
C THR A 132 2.21 24.18 36.28
N THR A 133 2.77 23.70 37.40
CA THR A 133 2.96 24.53 38.61
C THR A 133 4.00 25.63 38.42
N ASN A 134 5.11 25.38 37.70
CA ASN A 134 6.09 26.41 37.39
C ASN A 134 5.59 27.43 36.36
N ALA A 135 4.79 27.01 35.38
CA ALA A 135 4.14 27.92 34.45
C ALA A 135 3.10 28.82 35.16
N ALA A 136 2.30 28.23 36.05
CA ALA A 136 1.35 28.95 36.89
C ALA A 136 2.07 29.95 37.82
N ALA A 137 3.16 29.54 38.49
CA ALA A 137 3.95 30.44 39.34
C ALA A 137 4.61 31.59 38.56
N ARG A 138 5.04 31.35 37.32
CA ARG A 138 5.56 32.42 36.44
C ARG A 138 4.45 33.35 35.96
N SER A 139 3.24 32.85 35.70
CA SER A 139 2.09 33.67 35.34
C SER A 139 1.61 34.52 36.51
N ALA A 140 1.54 33.97 37.73
CA ALA A 140 1.17 34.69 38.94
C ALA A 140 2.14 35.84 39.26
N LYS A 141 3.46 35.63 39.05
CA LYS A 141 4.47 36.69 39.21
C LYS A 141 4.40 37.80 38.14
N ARG A 142 3.76 37.55 36.99
CA ARG A 142 3.52 38.60 35.97
C ARG A 142 2.31 39.46 36.29
N ILE A 143 1.38 38.96 37.10
CA ILE A 143 0.14 39.68 37.46
C ILE A 143 0.37 40.62 38.66
N THR A 144 1.41 40.39 39.47
CA THR A 144 1.77 41.29 40.59
C THR A 144 2.59 42.52 40.17
N ILE A 145 2.64 42.86 38.87
CA ILE A 145 3.24 44.11 38.41
C ILE A 145 2.17 45.20 38.60
N ASP A 146 2.23 45.78 39.80
CA ASP A 146 1.83 47.14 40.19
C ASP A 146 0.83 47.86 39.28
N GLU A 147 -0.45 47.89 39.66
CA GLU A 147 -1.53 48.69 39.07
C GLU A 147 -1.31 50.22 39.20
N THR A 148 -0.15 50.65 39.72
CA THR A 148 0.22 52.07 39.85
C THR A 148 1.14 52.58 38.75
N GLN A 149 1.66 51.71 37.86
CA GLN A 149 2.37 52.16 36.65
C GLN A 149 1.38 52.28 35.50
N ASN A 150 0.65 53.40 35.49
CA ASN A 150 0.07 53.94 34.26
C ASN A 150 1.20 54.07 33.22
N PHE A 151 1.08 53.32 32.13
CA PHE A 151 1.86 53.56 30.92
C PHE A 151 1.34 54.84 30.27
N ASP A 152 1.76 55.99 30.81
CA ASP A 152 1.76 57.24 30.04
C ASP A 152 2.82 57.09 28.94
N ILE A 153 2.34 56.86 27.72
CA ILE A 153 3.15 56.97 26.51
C ILE A 153 3.24 58.47 26.21
N ASP A 154 4.11 59.15 26.94
CA ASP A 154 4.50 60.53 26.61
C ASP A 154 5.29 60.53 25.30
N GLU A 155 4.66 61.01 24.23
CA GLU A 155 5.15 61.01 22.84
C GLU A 155 6.40 61.89 22.62
N ASP A 156 6.83 62.67 23.62
CA ASP A 156 7.97 63.60 23.53
C ASP A 156 9.18 63.22 24.42
N ALA A 157 9.15 62.08 25.10
CA ALA A 157 10.31 61.59 25.83
C ALA A 157 11.35 61.02 24.87
N ARG A 158 12.30 61.87 24.45
CA ARG A 158 13.57 61.44 23.81
C ARG A 158 14.11 60.23 24.54
N ILE A 159 13.97 59.05 23.92
CA ILE A 159 14.39 57.76 24.46
C ILE A 159 15.88 57.87 24.75
N ALA A 160 16.23 58.14 26.01
CA ALA A 160 17.60 58.07 26.47
C ALA A 160 18.01 56.61 26.31
N TYR A 161 18.82 56.33 25.29
CA TYR A 161 19.45 55.03 25.07
C TYR A 161 20.27 54.68 26.31
N SER A 162 19.63 54.02 27.27
CA SER A 162 20.31 53.38 28.37
C SER A 162 21.24 52.35 27.74
N ALA A 163 22.55 52.60 27.83
CA ALA A 163 23.55 51.68 27.31
C ALA A 163 23.27 50.29 27.90
N PRO A 164 23.13 49.24 27.06
CA PRO A 164 22.80 47.91 27.55
C PRO A 164 23.86 47.49 28.57
N SER A 165 23.45 47.24 29.83
CA SER A 165 24.37 46.87 30.92
C SER A 165 25.04 45.51 30.72
N ARG A 166 24.81 44.86 29.58
CA ARG A 166 25.39 43.58 29.21
C ARG A 166 26.76 43.82 28.58
N ARG A 167 27.81 43.41 29.31
CA ARG A 167 29.18 43.37 28.79
C ARG A 167 29.19 42.73 27.40
N PRO A 168 29.72 43.43 26.37
CA PRO A 168 29.93 42.85 25.05
C PRO A 168 30.78 41.59 25.20
N GLY A 169 30.21 40.42 24.88
CA GLY A 169 30.90 39.12 24.95
C GLY A 169 30.29 38.06 25.86
N SER A 170 29.35 38.40 26.76
CA SER A 170 28.72 37.43 27.68
C SER A 170 27.37 36.90 27.19
N PHE A 171 27.27 36.55 25.91
CA PHE A 171 26.11 35.84 25.35
C PHE A 171 26.41 34.35 25.07
N GLY A 172 27.37 33.79 25.81
CA GLY A 172 27.64 32.35 25.82
C GLY A 172 26.80 31.65 26.90
N ARG A 173 26.16 30.54 26.55
CA ARG A 173 25.59 29.60 27.53
C ARG A 173 26.72 29.15 28.48
N ALA A 174 26.45 29.09 29.79
CA ALA A 174 27.44 28.88 30.84
C ALA A 174 28.27 27.57 30.75
N ASN A 175 27.87 26.61 29.92
CA ASN A 175 28.53 25.30 29.79
C ASN A 175 29.29 25.13 28.46
N ARG A 176 29.79 26.22 27.87
CA ARG A 176 30.47 26.17 26.57
C ARG A 176 31.98 26.09 26.77
N GLU A 177 32.63 25.12 26.09
CA GLU A 177 34.09 24.93 26.16
C GLU A 177 34.83 26.22 25.78
N ALA A 178 35.75 26.63 26.65
CA ALA A 178 36.58 27.81 26.48
C ALA A 178 37.46 27.62 25.22
N GLY A 179 37.15 28.38 24.17
CA GLY A 179 37.80 28.25 22.85
C GLY A 179 36.85 27.91 21.71
N SER A 180 35.63 27.45 22.00
CA SER A 180 34.59 27.35 20.96
C SER A 180 34.04 28.74 20.66
N THR A 181 34.64 29.43 19.69
CA THR A 181 34.07 30.65 19.10
C THR A 181 32.61 30.36 18.73
N LEU A 182 31.71 31.30 19.01
CA LEU A 182 30.31 31.19 18.60
C LEU A 182 30.28 30.82 17.11
N PRO A 183 29.64 29.69 16.71
CA PRO A 183 29.65 29.24 15.33
C PRO A 183 29.05 30.34 14.48
N ALA A 184 29.91 30.94 13.66
CA ALA A 184 29.59 31.62 12.42
C ALA A 184 28.52 32.73 12.39
N TYR A 185 28.10 33.29 13.52
CA TYR A 185 27.20 34.46 13.52
C TYR A 185 27.88 35.79 13.09
N HIS A 186 29.15 35.77 12.68
CA HIS A 186 29.95 36.99 12.47
C HIS A 186 30.11 37.48 11.03
N LYS A 187 29.71 36.71 10.00
CA LYS A 187 29.68 37.28 8.65
C LYS A 187 28.53 38.28 8.55
N LYS A 188 28.83 39.53 8.19
CA LYS A 188 27.78 40.51 7.88
C LYS A 188 26.99 40.02 6.66
N VAL A 189 25.70 40.32 6.61
CA VAL A 189 24.93 40.11 5.39
C VAL A 189 25.33 41.25 4.44
N SER A 190 25.79 40.91 3.25
CA SER A 190 26.11 41.86 2.18
C SER A 190 25.09 41.75 1.05
N HIS A 191 25.04 42.76 0.18
CA HIS A 191 24.22 42.73 -1.02
C HIS A 191 24.77 41.73 -2.05
N GLU A 192 26.11 41.62 -2.13
CA GLU A 192 26.79 40.52 -2.79
C GLU A 192 26.63 39.26 -1.92
N LEU A 193 25.84 38.30 -2.41
CA LEU A 193 25.61 37.04 -1.71
C LEU A 193 26.93 36.27 -1.64
N ASP A 194 27.28 35.78 -0.45
CA ASP A 194 28.37 34.81 -0.35
C ASP A 194 27.90 33.43 -0.81
N SER A 195 28.83 32.51 -1.10
CA SER A 195 28.47 31.19 -1.62
C SER A 195 27.50 30.41 -0.71
N ASP A 196 27.48 30.71 0.59
CA ASP A 196 26.56 30.08 1.55
C ASP A 196 25.18 30.73 1.50
N ASP A 197 25.12 32.07 1.45
CA ASP A 197 23.90 32.86 1.30
C ASP A 197 23.21 32.57 -0.05
N GLU A 198 23.97 32.39 -1.15
CA GLU A 198 23.46 31.94 -2.45
C GLU A 198 22.76 30.57 -2.36
N LEU A 199 23.41 29.60 -1.71
CA LEU A 199 22.84 28.27 -1.53
C LEU A 199 21.59 28.31 -0.65
N MET A 200 21.61 29.10 0.44
CA MET A 200 20.46 29.29 1.32
C MET A 200 19.26 29.88 0.57
N MET A 201 19.47 30.92 -0.25
CA MET A 201 18.43 31.54 -1.07
C MET A 201 17.90 30.56 -2.13
N ALA A 202 18.79 29.92 -2.89
CA ALA A 202 18.40 28.96 -3.93
C ALA A 202 17.63 27.75 -3.39
N MET A 203 17.93 27.29 -2.17
CA MET A 203 17.13 26.27 -1.50
C MET A 203 15.82 26.84 -0.95
N ARG A 204 15.80 28.08 -0.45
CA ARG A 204 14.56 28.67 0.03
C ARG A 204 13.54 28.83 -1.08
N ASP A 205 13.98 29.30 -2.24
CA ASP A 205 13.11 29.53 -3.40
C ASP A 205 12.56 28.22 -3.99
N LYS A 206 13.29 27.10 -3.78
CA LYS A 206 12.81 25.74 -4.09
C LYS A 206 11.90 25.13 -3.03
N GLY A 207 11.59 25.85 -1.94
CA GLY A 207 10.67 25.40 -0.88
C GLY A 207 11.27 24.44 0.15
N TYR A 208 12.61 24.35 0.27
CA TYR A 208 13.22 23.52 1.31
C TYR A 208 13.00 24.10 2.72
N SER A 209 12.79 23.22 3.70
CA SER A 209 12.67 23.59 5.11
C SER A 209 14.01 24.05 5.69
N ASP A 210 13.99 24.98 6.64
CA ASP A 210 15.17 25.48 7.37
C ASP A 210 16.10 24.36 7.89
N LYS A 211 15.51 23.25 8.35
CA LYS A 211 16.28 22.10 8.83
C LYS A 211 17.06 21.43 7.69
N GLN A 212 16.40 21.21 6.55
CA GLN A 212 17.02 20.61 5.35
C GLN A 212 18.13 21.50 4.80
N ILE A 213 17.94 22.81 4.82
CA ILE A 213 18.97 23.80 4.43
C ILE A 213 20.17 23.68 5.36
N SER A 214 19.95 23.67 6.68
CA SER A 214 21.03 23.53 7.66
C SER A 214 21.80 22.20 7.52
N ASP A 215 21.10 21.11 7.23
CA ASP A 215 21.71 19.79 7.08
C ASP A 215 22.47 19.67 5.76
N ARG A 216 22.01 20.33 4.70
CA ARG A 216 22.74 20.40 3.43
C ARG A 216 24.02 21.23 3.55
N LEU A 217 23.96 22.37 4.24
CA LEU A 217 25.14 23.19 4.51
C LEU A 217 26.21 22.41 5.30
N LYS A 218 25.79 21.65 6.32
CA LYS A 218 26.68 20.73 7.05
C LYS A 218 27.26 19.64 6.15
N LYS A 219 26.44 19.05 5.29
CA LYS A 219 26.86 17.97 4.36
C LYS A 219 27.90 18.45 3.34
N GLU A 220 27.74 19.67 2.84
CA GLU A 220 28.70 20.30 1.91
C GLU A 220 29.93 20.88 2.63
N GLN A 221 30.08 20.64 3.94
CA GLN A 221 31.18 21.15 4.78
C GLN A 221 31.30 22.68 4.76
N ARG A 222 30.17 23.36 4.52
CA ARG A 222 30.04 24.82 4.59
C ARG A 222 29.86 25.27 6.04
N ILE A 223 29.58 26.55 6.24
CA ILE A 223 29.29 27.09 7.57
C ILE A 223 28.08 26.36 8.19
N ASN A 224 28.29 25.83 9.39
CA ASN A 224 27.27 25.13 10.16
C ASN A 224 26.27 26.12 10.81
N TYR A 225 25.28 26.55 10.04
CA TYR A 225 24.17 27.34 10.54
C TYR A 225 23.19 26.49 11.39
N ASP A 226 22.61 27.10 12.42
CA ASP A 226 21.49 26.49 13.16
C ASP A 226 20.20 26.64 12.34
N ALA A 227 19.37 25.61 12.30
CA ALA A 227 18.10 25.61 11.56
C ALA A 227 17.24 26.84 11.93
N LYS A 228 17.17 27.20 13.22
CA LYS A 228 16.42 28.37 13.70
C LYS A 228 16.94 29.71 13.19
N SER A 229 18.20 29.76 12.76
CA SER A 229 18.85 30.99 12.30
C SER A 229 18.73 31.23 10.80
N ILE A 230 18.38 30.18 10.03
CA ILE A 230 18.28 30.23 8.56
C ILE A 230 17.22 31.24 8.12
N SER A 231 15.98 31.14 8.60
CA SER A 231 14.91 32.08 8.21
C SER A 231 15.27 33.53 8.50
N THR A 232 15.87 33.82 9.67
CA THR A 232 16.28 35.18 10.03
C THR A 232 17.46 35.68 9.17
N ARG A 233 18.38 34.80 8.76
CA ARG A 233 19.47 35.14 7.82
C ARG A 233 18.91 35.46 6.44
N VAL A 234 18.05 34.59 5.90
CA VAL A 234 17.35 34.78 4.62
C VAL A 234 16.56 36.09 4.59
N GLN A 235 15.82 36.40 5.65
CA GLN A 235 15.06 37.65 5.70
C GLN A 235 15.97 38.89 5.65
N ARG A 236 17.10 38.87 6.37
CA ARG A 236 18.06 39.97 6.32
C ARG A 236 18.72 40.12 4.95
N ILE A 237 19.00 39.01 4.27
CA ILE A 237 19.49 39.01 2.88
C ILE A 237 18.48 39.71 1.98
N ARG A 238 17.19 39.32 2.05
CA ARG A 238 16.12 39.92 1.25
C ARG A 238 15.98 41.43 1.49
N VAL A 239 16.08 41.87 2.74
CA VAL A 239 16.04 43.31 3.08
C VAL A 239 17.20 44.05 2.42
N ILE A 240 18.43 43.55 2.53
CA ILE A 240 19.60 44.22 1.93
C ILE A 240 19.56 44.18 0.40
N GLN A 241 19.03 43.12 -0.20
CA GLN A 241 18.80 43.06 -1.65
C GLN A 241 17.72 44.05 -2.11
N ALA A 242 16.66 44.24 -1.31
CA ALA A 242 15.64 45.25 -1.56
C ALA A 242 16.23 46.66 -1.47
N GLU A 243 16.96 46.98 -0.39
CA GLU A 243 17.67 48.26 -0.24
C GLU A 243 18.62 48.54 -1.41
N ARG A 244 19.30 47.51 -1.93
CA ARG A 244 20.16 47.62 -3.10
C ARG A 244 19.35 47.90 -4.37
N CYS A 245 18.22 47.23 -4.56
CA CYS A 245 17.32 47.49 -5.69
C CYS A 245 16.76 48.91 -5.63
N ASP A 246 16.37 49.40 -4.45
CA ASP A 246 15.88 50.75 -4.23
C ASP A 246 16.97 51.77 -4.60
N PHE A 247 18.21 51.56 -4.12
CA PHE A 247 19.36 52.38 -4.50
C PHE A 247 19.62 52.38 -6.02
N GLU A 248 19.47 51.24 -6.69
CA GLU A 248 19.65 51.16 -8.15
C GLU A 248 18.53 51.86 -8.92
N LEU A 249 17.29 51.81 -8.44
CA LEU A 249 16.15 52.53 -9.00
C LEU A 249 16.30 54.05 -8.80
N GLU A 250 16.69 54.50 -7.60
CA GLU A 250 16.92 55.92 -7.29
C GLU A 250 18.03 56.54 -8.15
N ASN A 251 19.09 55.78 -8.43
CA ASN A 251 20.20 56.23 -9.29
C ASN A 251 19.92 56.06 -10.79
N GLY A 252 18.75 55.54 -11.18
CA GLY A 252 18.41 55.26 -12.58
C GLY A 252 19.27 54.17 -13.23
N MET A 253 19.93 53.32 -12.43
CA MET A 253 20.69 52.16 -12.92
C MET A 253 19.76 50.98 -13.26
N LYS A 254 18.59 50.94 -12.61
CA LYS A 254 17.50 50.01 -12.86
C LYS A 254 16.26 50.83 -13.21
N GLU A 255 15.48 50.35 -14.16
CA GLU A 255 14.21 50.95 -14.55
C GLU A 255 13.07 49.96 -14.27
N TRP A 256 11.89 50.49 -13.94
CA TRP A 256 10.66 49.71 -13.82
C TRP A 256 10.24 49.18 -15.18
N LYS A 257 9.90 47.89 -15.24
CA LYS A 257 9.34 47.28 -16.45
C LYS A 257 7.82 47.26 -16.37
N MET A 258 7.18 47.23 -17.54
CA MET A 258 5.72 47.07 -17.62
C MET A 258 5.21 45.80 -16.91
N GLU A 259 5.99 44.71 -16.92
CA GLU A 259 5.66 43.48 -16.17
C GLU A 259 5.64 43.72 -14.66
N ASP A 260 6.56 44.55 -14.16
CA ASP A 260 6.65 44.92 -12.75
C ASP A 260 5.46 45.81 -12.36
N ASP A 261 5.00 46.70 -13.25
CA ASP A 261 3.80 47.54 -13.02
C ASP A 261 2.53 46.69 -12.87
N TYR A 262 2.32 45.70 -13.75
CA TYR A 262 1.19 44.77 -13.61
C TYR A 262 1.25 43.99 -12.31
N LEU A 263 2.45 43.55 -11.92
CA LEU A 263 2.65 42.84 -10.66
C LEU A 263 2.39 43.74 -9.45
N LEU A 264 2.83 44.99 -9.51
CA LEU A 264 2.62 46.01 -8.48
C LEU A 264 1.14 46.28 -8.27
N LEU A 265 0.39 46.53 -9.34
CA LEU A 265 -1.07 46.76 -9.26
C LEU A 265 -1.78 45.56 -8.65
N ARG A 266 -1.46 44.35 -9.09
CA ARG A 266 -2.05 43.13 -8.52
C ARG A 266 -1.68 42.94 -7.04
N ALA A 267 -0.44 43.22 -6.65
CA ALA A 267 0.00 43.13 -5.27
C ALA A 267 -0.69 44.18 -4.38
N TYR A 268 -0.90 45.38 -4.91
CA TYR A 268 -1.64 46.46 -4.25
C TYR A 268 -3.09 46.03 -3.98
N ASP A 269 -3.81 45.53 -5.00
CA ASP A 269 -5.20 45.07 -4.84
C ASP A 269 -5.33 43.98 -3.76
N LEU A 270 -4.40 43.02 -3.74
CA LEU A 270 -4.37 41.96 -2.72
C LEU A 270 -4.11 42.53 -1.32
N ALA A 271 -3.17 43.47 -1.19
CA ALA A 271 -2.89 44.14 0.07
C ALA A 271 -4.08 44.96 0.57
N GLU A 272 -4.79 45.65 -0.31
CA GLU A 272 -6.02 46.38 0.04
C GLU A 272 -7.10 45.45 0.58
N ILE A 273 -7.30 44.29 -0.05
CA ILE A 273 -8.24 43.28 0.42
C ILE A 273 -7.86 42.80 1.84
N GLU A 274 -6.60 42.46 2.08
CA GLU A 274 -6.12 42.04 3.40
C GLU A 274 -6.31 43.12 4.47
N ILE A 275 -5.96 44.37 4.14
CA ILE A 275 -6.15 45.52 5.03
C ILE A 275 -7.63 45.75 5.31
N ALA A 276 -8.50 45.66 4.31
CA ALA A 276 -9.95 45.82 4.48
C ALA A 276 -10.51 44.76 5.43
N TYR A 277 -10.09 43.50 5.31
CA TYR A 277 -10.46 42.44 6.25
C TYR A 277 -10.00 42.73 7.68
N GLU A 278 -8.76 43.19 7.88
CA GLU A 278 -8.25 43.48 9.22
C GLU A 278 -8.90 44.74 9.82
N ILE A 279 -9.21 45.75 9.01
CA ILE A 279 -10.01 46.91 9.41
C ILE A 279 -11.39 46.44 9.88
N GLU A 280 -12.07 45.59 9.11
CA GLU A 280 -13.40 45.10 9.49
C GLU A 280 -13.35 44.24 10.76
N ARG A 281 -12.31 43.42 10.92
CA ARG A 281 -12.04 42.68 12.15
C ARG A 281 -11.83 43.62 13.34
N LEU A 282 -11.05 44.68 13.18
CA LEU A 282 -10.83 45.70 14.22
C LEU A 282 -12.12 46.46 14.54
N ARG A 283 -12.92 46.80 13.53
CA ARG A 283 -14.25 47.42 13.71
C ARG A 283 -15.19 46.53 14.52
N ALA A 284 -15.24 45.23 14.22
CA ALA A 284 -15.99 44.26 15.01
C ALA A 284 -15.44 44.10 16.43
N TRP A 285 -14.11 44.11 16.59
CA TRP A 285 -13.45 43.97 17.89
C TRP A 285 -13.65 45.19 18.79
N ARG A 286 -13.68 46.40 18.22
CA ARG A 286 -13.96 47.65 18.93
C ARG A 286 -15.23 47.55 19.77
N PHE A 287 -16.33 47.06 19.21
CA PHE A 287 -17.58 46.93 19.97
C PHE A 287 -17.57 45.78 21.00
N LYS A 288 -16.75 44.75 20.79
CA LYS A 288 -16.47 43.76 21.85
C LYS A 288 -15.80 44.43 23.04
N LYS A 289 -14.84 45.33 22.79
CA LYS A 289 -14.19 46.15 23.82
C LYS A 289 -15.15 47.17 24.44
N THR A 290 -15.99 47.83 23.65
CA THR A 290 -17.04 48.73 24.15
C THR A 290 -17.96 48.00 25.14
N ALA A 291 -18.44 46.80 24.79
CA ALA A 291 -19.27 46.00 25.69
C ALA A 291 -18.54 45.59 26.99
N GLU A 292 -17.24 45.31 26.90
CA GLU A 292 -16.39 45.04 28.07
C GLU A 292 -16.29 46.28 28.98
N TRP A 293 -16.04 47.47 28.40
CA TRP A 293 -15.99 48.72 29.14
C TRP A 293 -17.34 49.10 29.74
N MET A 294 -18.44 48.89 29.02
CA MET A 294 -19.80 49.09 29.57
C MET A 294 -20.02 48.22 30.81
N ARG A 295 -19.60 46.94 30.79
CA ARG A 295 -19.66 46.05 31.97
C ARG A 295 -18.82 46.54 33.15
N ARG A 296 -17.65 47.15 32.88
CA ARG A 296 -16.78 47.73 33.91
C ARG A 296 -17.43 48.96 34.55
N LEU A 297 -18.02 49.84 33.74
CA LEU A 297 -18.71 51.05 34.20
C LEU A 297 -20.02 50.72 34.92
N ASN A 298 -20.79 49.78 34.40
CA ASN A 298 -22.03 49.31 34.99
C ASN A 298 -22.11 47.79 35.00
N LYS A 299 -21.98 47.21 36.20
CA LYS A 299 -21.96 45.76 36.44
C LYS A 299 -23.26 45.06 36.02
N SER A 300 -24.40 45.77 35.99
CA SER A 300 -25.68 45.18 35.55
C SER A 300 -25.84 45.16 34.03
N SER A 301 -24.96 45.84 33.27
CA SER A 301 -25.06 45.93 31.83
C SER A 301 -24.52 44.67 31.15
N VAL A 302 -25.39 43.71 30.82
CA VAL A 302 -25.00 42.44 30.16
C VAL A 302 -25.18 42.54 28.64
N PHE A 303 -24.75 43.64 28.03
CA PHE A 303 -24.88 43.83 26.58
C PHE A 303 -23.77 43.11 25.81
N SER A 304 -24.13 42.53 24.65
CA SER A 304 -23.17 41.96 23.71
C SER A 304 -22.55 43.06 22.83
N GLY A 305 -21.38 42.81 22.26
CA GLY A 305 -20.74 43.77 21.33
C GLY A 305 -21.65 44.10 20.14
N LYS A 306 -22.41 43.12 19.63
CA LYS A 306 -23.39 43.35 18.55
C LYS A 306 -24.52 44.30 18.97
N ALA A 307 -25.02 44.16 20.21
CA ALA A 307 -26.05 45.07 20.74
C ALA A 307 -25.52 46.50 20.90
N CYS A 308 -24.29 46.65 21.42
CA CYS A 308 -23.62 47.94 21.51
C CYS A 308 -23.41 48.59 20.14
N HIS A 309 -22.99 47.81 19.14
CA HIS A 309 -22.83 48.29 17.76
C HIS A 309 -24.15 48.81 17.19
N LYS A 310 -25.21 47.98 17.18
CA LYS A 310 -26.52 48.38 16.65
C LYS A 310 -27.07 49.63 17.32
N ARG A 311 -26.95 49.72 18.64
CA ARG A 311 -27.41 50.90 19.39
C ARG A 311 -26.58 52.14 19.05
N TYR A 312 -25.25 52.01 18.95
CA TYR A 312 -24.38 53.12 18.59
C TYR A 312 -24.66 53.62 17.16
N SER A 313 -24.78 52.72 16.18
CA SER A 313 -25.16 53.07 14.81
C SER A 313 -26.48 53.81 14.78
N ALA A 314 -27.52 53.28 15.43
CA ALA A 314 -28.81 53.97 15.49
C ALA A 314 -28.73 55.34 16.17
N ILE A 315 -27.83 55.54 17.14
CA ILE A 315 -27.62 56.86 17.76
C ILE A 315 -26.96 57.82 16.76
N MET A 316 -25.92 57.37 16.05
CA MET A 316 -25.24 58.18 15.04
C MET A 316 -26.15 58.54 13.87
N ASP A 317 -27.03 57.62 13.46
CA ASP A 317 -28.00 57.80 12.39
C ASP A 317 -29.24 58.61 12.84
N GLY A 318 -29.37 58.89 14.14
CA GLY A 318 -30.55 59.55 14.71
C GLY A 318 -31.83 58.68 14.75
N THR A 319 -31.74 57.40 14.37
CA THR A 319 -32.83 56.42 14.36
C THR A 319 -32.96 55.63 15.66
N ALA A 320 -32.19 55.99 16.69
CA ALA A 320 -32.15 55.29 17.96
C ALA A 320 -33.52 55.27 18.64
N ALA A 321 -34.02 54.06 18.90
CA ALA A 321 -35.21 53.85 19.71
C ALA A 321 -35.06 54.52 21.11
N ILE A 322 -35.93 55.50 21.37
CA ILE A 322 -36.06 56.13 22.68
C ILE A 322 -36.45 55.05 23.71
N PRO A 323 -35.78 54.96 24.87
CA PRO A 323 -36.18 54.04 25.93
C PRO A 323 -37.64 54.24 26.34
N CYS A 324 -38.38 53.15 26.57
CA CYS A 324 -39.83 53.19 26.84
C CYS A 324 -40.21 54.08 28.03
N ASP A 325 -39.33 54.25 29.01
CA ASP A 325 -39.59 55.04 30.22
C ASP A 325 -39.52 56.56 29.99
N VAL A 326 -38.91 56.98 28.88
CA VAL A 326 -38.72 58.40 28.51
C VAL A 326 -39.63 58.80 27.34
N ASP A 327 -40.32 57.83 26.74
CA ASP A 327 -41.22 58.10 25.63
C ASP A 327 -42.50 58.80 26.09
N ASN A 328 -43.14 59.56 25.19
CA ASN A 328 -44.35 60.32 25.47
C ASN A 328 -45.54 59.40 25.80
N ASP A 329 -45.60 58.22 25.15
CA ASP A 329 -46.65 57.22 25.34
C ASP A 329 -46.07 55.83 25.69
N PRO A 330 -45.73 55.57 26.96
CA PRO A 330 -45.06 54.33 27.38
C PRO A 330 -45.94 53.07 27.23
N ALA A 331 -47.27 53.23 27.24
CA ALA A 331 -48.21 52.11 27.15
C ALA A 331 -48.26 51.51 25.73
N GLN A 332 -48.33 52.37 24.71
CA GLN A 332 -48.35 51.94 23.32
C GLN A 332 -47.05 51.23 22.95
N ARG A 333 -45.90 51.80 23.35
CA ARG A 333 -44.59 51.22 23.04
C ARG A 333 -44.37 49.85 23.68
N LYS A 334 -44.94 49.61 24.86
CA LYS A 334 -44.93 48.28 25.50
C LYS A 334 -45.74 47.27 24.69
N ALA A 335 -46.90 47.66 24.16
CA ALA A 335 -47.70 46.82 23.28
C ALA A 335 -46.97 46.49 21.97
N ASP A 336 -46.34 47.47 21.34
CA ASP A 336 -45.55 47.26 20.11
C ASP A 336 -44.34 46.34 20.36
N MET A 337 -43.67 46.49 21.50
CA MET A 337 -42.58 45.59 21.91
C MET A 337 -43.06 44.16 22.20
N GLU A 338 -44.28 43.98 22.69
CA GLU A 338 -44.88 42.66 22.91
C GLU A 338 -45.26 41.99 21.59
N GLN A 339 -45.85 42.75 20.64
CA GLN A 339 -46.10 42.27 19.28
C GLN A 339 -44.80 41.88 18.57
N TYR A 340 -43.76 42.71 18.66
CA TYR A 340 -42.46 42.38 18.08
C TYR A 340 -41.84 41.11 18.69
N ARG A 341 -42.07 40.84 19.97
CA ARG A 341 -41.65 39.57 20.61
C ARG A 341 -42.40 38.38 20.04
N GLN A 342 -43.73 38.50 19.90
CA GLN A 342 -44.56 37.45 19.28
C GLN A 342 -44.10 37.18 17.84
N ASP A 343 -43.91 38.22 17.03
CA ASP A 343 -43.41 38.07 15.65
C ASP A 343 -42.03 37.41 15.58
N CYS A 344 -41.14 37.70 16.53
CA CYS A 344 -39.81 37.07 16.60
C CYS A 344 -39.88 35.60 17.03
N GLU A 345 -40.81 35.24 17.91
CA GLU A 345 -41.06 33.87 18.33
C GLU A 345 -41.64 33.06 17.17
N ASP A 346 -42.64 33.61 16.47
CA ASP A 346 -43.26 33.01 15.28
C ASP A 346 -42.21 32.78 14.16
N LYS A 347 -41.32 33.74 13.93
CA LYS A 347 -40.22 33.59 12.96
C LYS A 347 -39.24 32.49 13.37
N ARG A 348 -38.90 32.39 14.66
CA ARG A 348 -37.99 31.35 15.17
C ARG A 348 -38.64 29.97 15.13
N GLU A 349 -39.95 29.88 15.32
CA GLU A 349 -40.71 28.65 15.18
C GLU A 349 -40.70 28.19 13.72
N LYS A 350 -41.00 29.08 12.77
CA LYS A 350 -40.90 28.79 11.33
C LYS A 350 -39.50 28.34 10.90
N GLU A 351 -38.44 29.02 11.34
CA GLU A 351 -37.06 28.61 11.03
C GLU A 351 -36.73 27.22 11.60
N ARG A 352 -37.27 26.89 12.78
CA ARG A 352 -37.11 25.56 13.38
C ARG A 352 -37.86 24.50 12.59
N GLU A 353 -39.10 24.77 12.20
CA GLU A 353 -39.91 23.87 11.36
C GLU A 353 -39.24 23.63 9.99
N GLU A 354 -38.72 24.68 9.36
CA GLU A 354 -37.98 24.57 8.10
C GLU A 354 -36.71 23.74 8.25
N LYS A 355 -35.95 23.95 9.33
CA LYS A 355 -34.74 23.18 9.60
C LYS A 355 -35.05 21.71 9.91
N GLU A 356 -36.10 21.44 10.70
CA GLU A 356 -36.57 20.08 10.98
C GLU A 356 -37.08 19.38 9.70
N ALA A 357 -37.77 20.10 8.82
CA ALA A 357 -38.19 19.58 7.51
C ALA A 357 -36.99 19.27 6.59
N GLN A 358 -35.99 20.14 6.55
CA GLN A 358 -34.75 19.90 5.79
C GLN A 358 -33.96 18.71 6.34
N ASP A 359 -33.86 18.59 7.66
CA ASP A 359 -33.16 17.47 8.31
C ASP A 359 -33.93 16.15 8.10
N ALA A 360 -35.27 16.17 8.14
CA ALA A 360 -36.10 15.02 7.82
C ALA A 360 -35.93 14.58 6.35
N GLU A 361 -35.86 15.51 5.41
CA GLU A 361 -35.63 15.20 3.99
C GLU A 361 -34.22 14.62 3.77
N ARG A 362 -33.20 15.19 4.43
CA ARG A 362 -31.83 14.63 4.42
C ARG A 362 -31.78 13.22 4.98
N GLN A 363 -32.55 12.92 6.03
CA GLN A 363 -32.65 11.57 6.59
C GLN A 363 -33.33 10.61 5.60
N ARG A 364 -34.41 11.02 4.94
CA ARG A 364 -35.08 10.21 3.90
C ARG A 364 -34.15 9.87 2.74
N ILE A 365 -33.41 10.84 2.23
CA ILE A 365 -32.42 10.62 1.16
C ILE A 365 -31.33 9.64 1.62
N LYS A 366 -30.87 9.76 2.87
CA LYS A 366 -29.86 8.86 3.45
C LYS A 366 -30.39 7.43 3.60
N GLU A 367 -31.63 7.26 4.05
CA GLU A 367 -32.28 5.96 4.17
C GLU A 367 -32.51 5.30 2.80
N GLU A 368 -32.98 6.05 1.80
CA GLU A 368 -33.14 5.55 0.44
C GLU A 368 -31.79 5.11 -0.16
N ALA A 369 -30.74 5.91 0.04
CA ALA A 369 -29.39 5.57 -0.39
C ALA A 369 -28.87 4.29 0.29
N ALA A 370 -29.14 4.11 1.59
CA ALA A 370 -28.78 2.90 2.34
C ALA A 370 -29.55 1.66 1.82
N ILE A 371 -30.85 1.80 1.55
CA ILE A 371 -31.66 0.72 0.96
C ILE A 371 -31.11 0.36 -0.42
N ARG A 372 -30.83 1.34 -1.29
CA ARG A 372 -30.26 1.11 -2.62
C ARG A 372 -28.88 0.45 -2.55
N ALA A 373 -28.04 0.83 -1.59
CA ALA A 373 -26.74 0.22 -1.35
C ALA A 373 -26.88 -1.25 -0.90
N SER A 374 -27.79 -1.53 0.05
CA SER A 374 -28.05 -2.89 0.53
C SER A 374 -28.57 -3.81 -0.60
N GLN A 375 -29.45 -3.32 -1.46
CA GLN A 375 -29.95 -4.08 -2.61
C GLN A 375 -28.84 -4.37 -3.64
N LYS A 376 -27.94 -3.41 -3.89
CA LYS A 376 -26.77 -3.63 -4.75
C LYS A 376 -25.80 -4.66 -4.14
N ALA A 377 -25.60 -4.62 -2.83
CA ALA A 377 -24.77 -5.58 -2.11
C ALA A 377 -25.35 -7.00 -2.19
N LEU A 378 -26.66 -7.17 -1.99
CA LEU A 378 -27.34 -8.46 -2.12
C LEU A 378 -27.22 -9.03 -3.54
N LYS A 379 -27.49 -8.22 -4.57
CA LYS A 379 -27.33 -8.65 -5.98
C LYS A 379 -25.89 -9.03 -6.33
N SER A 380 -24.91 -8.31 -5.78
CA SER A 380 -23.48 -8.63 -5.95
C SER A 380 -23.12 -9.96 -5.28
N ALA A 381 -23.59 -10.18 -4.05
CA ALA A 381 -23.40 -11.42 -3.30
C ALA A 381 -24.05 -12.62 -4.02
N GLU A 382 -25.27 -12.47 -4.55
CA GLU A 382 -25.93 -13.50 -5.36
C GLU A 382 -25.13 -13.83 -6.64
N LYS A 383 -24.63 -12.80 -7.34
CA LYS A 383 -23.78 -13.00 -8.53
C LYS A 383 -22.47 -13.69 -8.18
N ALA A 384 -21.84 -13.36 -7.05
CA ALA A 384 -20.64 -14.02 -6.56
C ALA A 384 -20.91 -15.48 -6.20
N ARG A 385 -22.03 -15.77 -5.52
CA ARG A 385 -22.47 -17.13 -5.19
C ARG A 385 -22.75 -17.96 -6.45
N ALA A 386 -23.44 -17.40 -7.44
CA ALA A 386 -23.68 -18.06 -8.72
C ALA A 386 -22.38 -18.36 -9.47
N LYS A 387 -21.41 -17.44 -9.45
CA LYS A 387 -20.06 -17.66 -10.02
C LYS A 387 -19.30 -18.75 -9.28
N ALA A 388 -19.37 -18.79 -7.95
CA ALA A 388 -18.72 -19.82 -7.13
C ALA A 388 -19.30 -21.22 -7.44
N ILE A 389 -20.63 -21.35 -7.50
CA ILE A 389 -21.30 -22.61 -7.87
C ILE A 389 -20.91 -23.02 -9.29
N ALA A 390 -20.85 -22.09 -10.26
CA ALA A 390 -20.42 -22.39 -11.62
C ALA A 390 -18.94 -22.79 -11.71
N ALA A 391 -18.07 -22.20 -10.89
CA ALA A 391 -16.66 -22.57 -10.80
C ALA A 391 -16.49 -23.97 -10.20
N GLU A 392 -17.23 -24.29 -9.14
CA GLU A 392 -17.26 -25.61 -8.52
C GLU A 392 -17.78 -26.68 -9.50
N ALA A 393 -18.84 -26.40 -10.26
CA ALA A 393 -19.34 -27.28 -11.32
C ALA A 393 -18.29 -27.52 -12.43
N ARG A 394 -17.50 -26.51 -12.79
CA ARG A 394 -16.39 -26.67 -13.75
C ARG A 394 -15.23 -27.45 -13.17
N ALA A 395 -14.90 -27.25 -11.90
CA ALA A 395 -13.85 -27.98 -11.20
C ALA A 395 -14.18 -29.47 -11.09
N THR A 396 -15.43 -29.79 -10.71
CA THR A 396 -15.92 -31.17 -10.66
C THR A 396 -15.91 -31.83 -12.04
N GLN A 397 -16.32 -31.13 -13.10
CA GLN A 397 -16.20 -31.66 -14.48
C GLN A 397 -14.75 -31.91 -14.92
N ARG A 398 -13.79 -31.06 -14.51
CA ARG A 398 -12.37 -31.28 -14.79
C ARG A 398 -11.82 -32.46 -13.99
N ALA A 399 -12.23 -32.60 -12.72
CA ALA A 399 -11.84 -33.72 -11.88
C ALA A 399 -12.37 -35.05 -12.45
N THR A 400 -13.64 -35.13 -12.84
CA THR A 400 -14.22 -36.34 -13.46
C THR A 400 -13.53 -36.69 -14.77
N LYS A 401 -13.23 -35.70 -15.62
CA LYS A 401 -12.46 -35.93 -16.86
C LYS A 401 -11.05 -36.45 -16.56
N LYS A 402 -10.36 -35.88 -15.56
CA LYS A 402 -9.01 -36.33 -15.15
C LYS A 402 -9.02 -37.76 -14.62
N VAL A 403 -10.02 -38.12 -13.82
CA VAL A 403 -10.22 -39.49 -13.33
C VAL A 403 -10.44 -40.46 -14.50
N LEU A 404 -11.31 -40.10 -15.47
CA LEU A 404 -11.52 -40.92 -16.67
C LEU A 404 -10.24 -41.10 -17.49
N THR A 405 -9.48 -40.03 -17.72
CA THR A 405 -8.20 -40.14 -18.46
C THR A 405 -7.16 -40.95 -17.71
N SER A 406 -7.12 -40.86 -16.37
CA SER A 406 -6.23 -41.68 -15.53
C SER A 406 -6.59 -43.15 -15.66
N GLN A 407 -7.88 -43.50 -15.56
CA GLN A 407 -8.34 -44.88 -15.72
C GLN A 407 -7.99 -45.45 -17.10
N GLN A 408 -8.13 -44.66 -18.17
CA GLN A 408 -7.72 -45.07 -19.52
C GLN A 408 -6.20 -45.24 -19.64
N ALA A 409 -5.42 -44.36 -19.03
CA ALA A 409 -3.96 -44.49 -18.98
C ALA A 409 -3.54 -45.76 -18.22
N ASP A 410 -4.14 -46.03 -17.07
CA ASP A 410 -3.88 -47.23 -16.26
C ASP A 410 -4.24 -48.52 -17.03
N GLU A 411 -5.36 -48.50 -17.77
CA GLU A 411 -5.75 -49.63 -18.63
C GLU A 411 -4.73 -49.86 -19.76
N ASN A 412 -4.23 -48.77 -20.37
CA ASN A 412 -3.19 -48.83 -21.40
C ASN A 412 -1.86 -49.32 -20.83
N VAL A 413 -1.43 -48.85 -19.65
CA VAL A 413 -0.24 -49.37 -18.96
C VAL A 413 -0.43 -50.84 -18.62
N ARG A 414 -1.61 -51.27 -18.20
CA ARG A 414 -1.90 -52.69 -17.92
C ARG A 414 -1.84 -53.55 -19.20
N LYS A 415 -2.32 -53.03 -20.34
CA LYS A 415 -2.18 -53.68 -21.66
C LYS A 415 -0.71 -53.76 -22.10
N GLN A 416 0.05 -52.68 -21.93
CA GLN A 416 1.48 -52.65 -22.24
C GLN A 416 2.28 -53.61 -21.34
N LYS A 417 2.03 -53.63 -20.03
CA LYS A 417 2.66 -54.58 -19.09
C LYS A 417 2.35 -56.03 -19.44
N LYS A 418 1.10 -56.34 -19.82
CA LYS A 418 0.73 -57.69 -20.30
C LYS A 418 1.44 -58.06 -21.61
N ALA A 419 1.54 -57.13 -22.56
CA ALA A 419 2.28 -57.35 -23.81
C ALA A 419 3.79 -57.50 -23.58
N ALA A 420 4.38 -56.69 -22.69
CA ALA A 420 5.78 -56.77 -22.30
C ALA A 420 6.10 -58.09 -21.57
N ALA A 421 5.24 -58.53 -20.64
CA ALA A 421 5.38 -59.82 -19.97
C ALA A 421 5.27 -61.00 -20.95
N ALA A 422 4.36 -60.93 -21.93
CA ALA A 422 4.25 -61.94 -22.98
C ALA A 422 5.49 -61.97 -23.90
N ASN A 423 6.11 -60.81 -24.17
CA ASN A 423 7.32 -60.72 -24.97
C ASN A 423 8.58 -61.17 -24.19
N LEU A 424 8.66 -60.88 -22.89
CA LEU A 424 9.70 -61.39 -21.99
C LEU A 424 9.61 -62.92 -21.84
N ALA A 425 8.42 -63.48 -21.68
CA ALA A 425 8.23 -64.93 -21.65
C ALA A 425 8.65 -65.61 -22.96
N LYS A 426 8.39 -64.98 -24.12
CA LYS A 426 8.85 -65.46 -25.43
C LYS A 426 10.36 -65.34 -25.62
N LYS A 427 11.02 -64.32 -25.06
CA LYS A 427 12.48 -64.19 -25.08
C LYS A 427 13.16 -65.19 -24.15
N ALA A 428 12.67 -65.36 -22.92
CA ALA A 428 13.16 -66.35 -21.98
C ALA A 428 13.05 -67.79 -22.50
N ALA A 429 11.94 -68.13 -23.19
CA ALA A 429 11.78 -69.43 -23.83
C ALA A 429 12.79 -69.66 -24.98
N LYS A 430 13.09 -68.62 -25.78
CA LYS A 430 14.08 -68.70 -26.87
C LYS A 430 15.52 -68.79 -26.38
N ASP A 431 15.87 -68.09 -25.30
CA ASP A 431 17.23 -68.16 -24.73
C ASP A 431 17.48 -69.50 -24.02
N ALA A 432 16.48 -70.11 -23.38
CA ALA A 432 16.58 -71.47 -22.83
C ALA A 432 16.77 -72.53 -23.94
N GLU A 433 16.08 -72.38 -25.09
CA GLU A 433 16.24 -73.27 -26.25
C GLU A 433 17.62 -73.11 -26.92
N ARG A 434 18.18 -71.89 -26.92
CA ARG A 434 19.54 -71.64 -27.46
C ARG A 434 20.62 -72.30 -26.62
N LYS A 435 20.56 -72.16 -25.28
CA LYS A 435 21.53 -72.79 -24.36
C LYS A 435 21.53 -74.32 -24.46
N PHE A 436 20.35 -74.95 -24.48
CA PHE A 436 20.23 -76.41 -24.65
C PHE A 436 20.83 -76.90 -25.99
N ARG A 437 20.72 -76.10 -27.05
CA ARG A 437 21.25 -76.46 -28.39
C ARG A 437 22.76 -76.21 -28.52
N GLU A 438 23.31 -75.25 -27.79
CA GLU A 438 24.76 -74.97 -27.73
C GLU A 438 25.52 -76.07 -26.97
N GLU A 439 24.97 -76.56 -25.85
CA GLU A 439 25.61 -77.61 -25.04
C GLU A 439 25.74 -78.96 -25.78
N PHE A 440 24.73 -79.34 -26.57
CA PHE A 440 24.76 -80.58 -27.36
C PHE A 440 25.35 -80.41 -28.76
N ALA A 441 25.94 -79.24 -29.08
CA ALA A 441 26.49 -78.98 -30.40
C ALA A 441 27.60 -79.98 -30.77
N PRO A 442 27.68 -80.43 -32.03
CA PRO A 442 28.64 -81.45 -32.46
C PRO A 442 30.11 -81.04 -32.30
N LYS A 443 30.38 -79.76 -32.02
CA LYS A 443 31.74 -79.25 -31.73
C LYS A 443 32.29 -79.79 -30.39
N ASN A 444 31.44 -80.01 -29.39
CA ASN A 444 31.85 -80.44 -28.04
C ASN A 444 32.19 -81.93 -27.94
N PHE A 445 31.94 -82.69 -29.01
CA PHE A 445 31.97 -84.16 -29.00
C PHE A 445 32.97 -84.76 -29.99
N LYS A 446 33.86 -83.94 -30.56
CA LYS A 446 34.86 -84.36 -31.55
C LYS A 446 35.87 -85.40 -31.02
N HIS A 447 36.08 -85.45 -29.70
CA HIS A 447 37.06 -86.31 -29.05
C HIS A 447 36.49 -87.62 -28.47
N ILE A 448 35.21 -87.92 -28.70
CA ILE A 448 34.60 -89.16 -28.20
C ILE A 448 35.03 -90.35 -29.05
N SER A 449 35.75 -91.28 -28.44
CA SER A 449 36.16 -92.56 -29.01
C SER A 449 35.41 -93.72 -28.33
N LYS A 450 35.66 -94.97 -28.75
CA LYS A 450 35.04 -96.16 -28.11
C LYS A 450 35.45 -96.33 -26.64
N ASP A 451 36.57 -95.74 -26.26
CA ASP A 451 37.19 -95.89 -24.94
C ASP A 451 36.75 -94.78 -23.96
N THR A 452 35.99 -93.78 -24.43
CA THR A 452 35.44 -92.74 -23.57
C THR A 452 34.47 -93.36 -22.55
N PRO A 453 34.65 -93.11 -21.24
CA PRO A 453 33.80 -93.69 -20.21
C PRO A 453 32.35 -93.21 -20.36
N ASP A 454 31.39 -94.11 -20.14
CA ASP A 454 29.96 -93.78 -20.23
C ASP A 454 29.58 -92.77 -19.12
N PRO A 455 28.95 -91.63 -19.45
CA PRO A 455 28.58 -90.60 -18.48
C PRO A 455 27.56 -91.10 -17.46
N ARG A 456 26.85 -92.21 -17.74
CA ARG A 456 25.95 -92.84 -16.76
C ARG A 456 26.71 -93.52 -15.62
N ARG A 457 28.05 -93.66 -15.70
CA ARG A 457 28.86 -94.28 -14.64
C ARG A 457 28.76 -93.55 -13.30
N VAL A 458 28.52 -92.24 -13.29
CA VAL A 458 28.39 -91.47 -12.04
C VAL A 458 27.04 -91.69 -11.34
N LEU A 459 25.99 -92.10 -12.06
CA LEU A 459 24.63 -92.25 -11.53
C LEU A 459 24.50 -93.27 -10.39
N ASP A 460 23.58 -93.02 -9.47
CA ASP A 460 23.25 -93.98 -8.42
C ASP A 460 22.51 -95.22 -8.99
N LEU A 461 22.57 -96.32 -8.24
CA LEU A 461 21.98 -97.59 -8.61
C LEU A 461 20.46 -97.48 -8.81
N GLN A 462 19.78 -96.61 -8.05
CA GLN A 462 18.34 -96.38 -8.22
C GLN A 462 18.02 -95.74 -9.58
N ASP A 463 18.78 -94.74 -10.00
CA ASP A 463 18.56 -94.02 -11.25
C ASP A 463 18.92 -94.88 -12.47
N LEU A 464 19.96 -95.72 -12.36
CA LEU A 464 20.24 -96.74 -13.38
C LEU A 464 19.10 -97.75 -13.54
N LYS A 465 18.45 -98.16 -12.43
CA LYS A 465 17.24 -99.01 -12.50
C LYS A 465 16.07 -98.28 -13.16
N LYS A 466 15.87 -96.99 -12.88
CA LYS A 466 14.85 -96.15 -13.53
C LYS A 466 15.10 -96.07 -15.04
N LEU A 467 16.34 -95.85 -15.47
CA LEU A 467 16.72 -95.84 -16.89
C LEU A 467 16.51 -97.19 -17.58
N CYS A 468 16.85 -98.31 -16.92
CA CYS A 468 16.55 -99.66 -17.43
C CYS A 468 15.04 -99.88 -17.61
N ARG A 469 14.22 -99.48 -16.61
CA ARG A 469 12.75 -99.59 -16.68
C ARG A 469 12.17 -98.73 -17.81
N ALA A 470 12.63 -97.49 -17.96
CA ALA A 470 12.20 -96.60 -19.04
C ALA A 470 12.48 -97.16 -20.44
N ARG A 471 13.55 -97.96 -20.56
CA ARG A 471 13.94 -98.64 -21.80
C ARG A 471 13.40 -100.06 -21.94
N LYS A 472 12.58 -100.52 -21.00
CA LYS A 472 12.02 -101.87 -20.95
C LYS A 472 13.09 -102.98 -20.95
N ILE A 473 14.25 -102.70 -20.32
CA ILE A 473 15.35 -103.67 -20.14
C ILE A 473 15.19 -104.30 -18.75
N ASN A 474 15.38 -105.62 -18.65
CA ASN A 474 15.32 -106.34 -17.37
C ASN A 474 16.32 -105.74 -16.37
N ASN A 475 15.79 -105.18 -15.29
CA ASN A 475 16.52 -104.53 -14.21
C ASN A 475 16.88 -105.49 -13.06
N ASP A 476 16.50 -106.77 -13.19
CA ASP A 476 16.79 -107.80 -12.19
C ASP A 476 18.24 -108.28 -12.33
N THR A 477 19.03 -107.98 -11.30
CA THR A 477 20.38 -108.51 -11.10
C THR A 477 20.30 -109.54 -9.97
N PRO A 478 20.18 -110.85 -10.27
CA PRO A 478 20.09 -111.86 -9.24
C PRO A 478 21.40 -111.88 -8.42
N ASN A 479 21.27 -111.67 -7.10
CA ASN A 479 22.31 -111.88 -6.08
C ASN A 479 23.60 -111.02 -6.14
N LYS A 480 23.61 -109.89 -6.84
CA LYS A 480 24.73 -108.92 -6.78
C LYS A 480 24.28 -107.62 -6.13
N GLN A 481 25.03 -107.15 -5.13
CA GLN A 481 24.79 -105.85 -4.47
C GLN A 481 25.97 -104.89 -4.73
N GLY A 482 25.71 -103.58 -4.65
CA GLY A 482 26.73 -102.53 -4.77
C GLY A 482 27.33 -102.35 -6.17
N VAL A 483 28.65 -102.13 -6.23
CA VAL A 483 29.38 -101.73 -7.46
C VAL A 483 29.26 -102.75 -8.58
N ALA A 484 29.17 -104.05 -8.27
CA ALA A 484 29.01 -105.11 -9.26
C ALA A 484 27.65 -105.04 -9.98
N ALA A 485 26.57 -104.75 -9.23
CA ALA A 485 25.23 -104.56 -9.79
C ALA A 485 25.15 -103.29 -10.66
N LYS A 486 25.79 -102.20 -10.22
CA LYS A 486 25.91 -100.95 -10.98
C LYS A 486 26.61 -101.18 -12.33
N LYS A 487 27.74 -101.90 -12.33
CA LYS A 487 28.47 -102.24 -13.57
C LYS A 487 27.64 -103.12 -14.52
N GLU A 488 26.86 -104.06 -14.01
CA GLU A 488 26.04 -104.95 -14.83
C GLU A 488 24.86 -104.19 -15.48
N LEU A 489 24.19 -103.30 -14.74
CA LEU A 489 23.11 -102.46 -15.29
C LEU A 489 23.64 -101.48 -16.34
N LEU A 490 24.80 -100.87 -16.10
CA LEU A 490 25.48 -100.02 -17.08
C LEU A 490 25.82 -100.78 -18.36
N LYS A 491 26.36 -102.00 -18.23
CA LYS A 491 26.67 -102.84 -19.38
C LYS A 491 25.41 -103.15 -20.20
N ARG A 492 24.30 -103.54 -19.55
CA ARG A 492 23.02 -103.80 -20.23
C ARG A 492 22.48 -102.56 -20.96
N LEU A 493 22.60 -101.37 -20.36
CA LEU A 493 22.19 -100.12 -20.99
C LEU A 493 23.06 -99.77 -22.20
N LYS A 494 24.37 -99.97 -22.09
CA LYS A 494 25.34 -99.75 -23.19
C LYS A 494 25.09 -100.73 -24.34
N ASP A 495 24.95 -102.02 -24.04
CA ASP A 495 24.66 -103.05 -25.04
C ASP A 495 23.34 -102.77 -25.77
N ALA A 496 22.32 -102.30 -25.05
CA ALA A 496 21.04 -101.90 -25.65
C ALA A 496 21.18 -100.67 -26.56
N ASP A 497 21.98 -99.67 -26.18
CA ASP A 497 22.28 -98.51 -27.04
C ASP A 497 23.09 -98.90 -28.29
N GLU A 498 24.02 -99.84 -28.16
CA GLU A 498 24.84 -100.32 -29.28
C GLU A 498 24.04 -101.14 -30.30
N GLN A 499 23.02 -101.89 -29.85
CA GLN A 499 22.12 -102.67 -30.70
C GLN A 499 21.19 -101.79 -31.56
N LEU A 500 20.98 -100.52 -31.20
CA LEU A 500 20.16 -99.61 -32.00
C LEU A 500 20.81 -99.31 -33.36
N LYS A 501 19.99 -99.34 -34.42
CA LYS A 501 20.40 -98.93 -35.77
C LYS A 501 20.59 -97.41 -35.81
N SER A 502 21.45 -96.91 -36.70
CA SER A 502 21.72 -95.47 -36.84
C SER A 502 20.45 -94.63 -37.00
N VAL A 503 19.48 -95.11 -37.79
CA VAL A 503 18.18 -94.45 -37.99
C VAL A 503 17.38 -94.34 -36.69
N GLN A 504 17.43 -95.36 -35.84
CA GLN A 504 16.75 -95.34 -34.54
C GLN A 504 17.43 -94.36 -33.58
N LEU A 505 18.76 -94.33 -33.56
CA LEU A 505 19.53 -93.37 -32.77
C LEU A 505 19.22 -91.92 -33.19
N ILE A 506 19.13 -91.65 -34.48
CA ILE A 506 18.72 -90.33 -35.00
C ILE A 506 17.33 -89.95 -34.49
N ASN A 507 16.37 -90.89 -34.53
CA ASN A 507 15.01 -90.63 -34.05
C ASN A 507 14.96 -90.41 -32.54
N PHE A 508 15.75 -91.16 -31.76
CA PHE A 508 15.85 -90.94 -30.31
C PHE A 508 16.52 -89.61 -29.97
N CYS A 509 17.57 -89.22 -30.69
CA CYS A 509 18.18 -87.89 -30.55
C CYS A 509 17.17 -86.79 -30.86
N LYS A 510 16.45 -86.88 -31.99
CA LYS A 510 15.40 -85.92 -32.36
C LYS A 510 14.27 -85.85 -31.33
N TYR A 511 13.80 -86.99 -30.84
CA TYR A 511 12.75 -87.04 -29.81
C TYR A 511 13.18 -86.36 -28.50
N ARG A 512 14.48 -86.38 -28.19
CA ARG A 512 15.07 -85.71 -27.02
C ARG A 512 15.63 -84.31 -27.34
N ASN A 513 15.34 -83.77 -28.53
CA ASN A 513 15.86 -82.48 -29.02
C ASN A 513 17.40 -82.39 -29.09
N ILE A 514 18.09 -83.52 -29.18
CA ILE A 514 19.54 -83.61 -29.36
C ILE A 514 19.85 -83.54 -30.88
N PRO A 515 20.85 -82.76 -31.31
CA PRO A 515 21.24 -82.67 -32.71
C PRO A 515 21.77 -84.00 -33.27
N ALA A 516 21.01 -84.62 -34.16
CA ALA A 516 21.23 -85.98 -34.67
C ALA A 516 22.25 -86.09 -35.84
N GLY A 517 23.29 -85.24 -35.86
CA GLY A 517 24.22 -85.10 -36.99
C GLY A 517 25.60 -85.74 -36.82
N SER A 518 25.81 -86.56 -35.78
CA SER A 518 27.12 -87.05 -35.37
C SER A 518 27.34 -88.54 -35.70
N THR A 519 28.56 -89.05 -35.48
CA THR A 519 28.86 -90.48 -35.69
C THR A 519 28.04 -91.37 -34.75
N LYS A 520 27.82 -92.64 -35.08
CA LYS A 520 27.00 -93.57 -34.26
C LYS A 520 27.41 -93.57 -32.78
N ILE A 521 28.72 -93.57 -32.53
CA ILE A 521 29.30 -93.57 -31.17
C ILE A 521 28.99 -92.26 -30.44
N GLN A 522 29.12 -91.12 -31.11
CA GLN A 522 28.77 -89.81 -30.55
C GLN A 522 27.28 -89.69 -30.22
N MET A 523 26.40 -90.20 -31.08
CA MET A 523 24.95 -90.20 -30.80
C MET A 523 24.61 -91.08 -29.59
N ILE A 524 25.24 -92.25 -29.46
CA ILE A 524 25.08 -93.11 -28.28
C ILE A 524 25.54 -92.37 -27.02
N TYR A 525 26.70 -91.74 -27.05
CA TYR A 525 27.22 -90.97 -25.93
C TYR A 525 26.32 -89.78 -25.57
N GLN A 526 25.83 -89.03 -26.56
CA GLN A 526 24.91 -87.90 -26.33
C GLN A 526 23.58 -88.36 -25.70
N LEU A 527 23.04 -89.50 -26.14
CA LEU A 527 21.88 -90.13 -25.51
C LEU A 527 22.19 -90.65 -24.10
N ALA A 528 23.43 -91.08 -23.86
CA ALA A 528 23.89 -91.47 -22.55
C ALA A 528 23.98 -90.30 -21.58
N LEU A 529 24.60 -89.21 -22.02
CA LEU A 529 24.76 -87.96 -21.28
C LEU A 529 23.40 -87.31 -20.97
N CYS A 530 22.52 -87.20 -21.98
CA CYS A 530 21.18 -86.65 -21.80
C CYS A 530 20.34 -87.50 -20.82
N ALA A 531 20.45 -88.84 -20.89
CA ALA A 531 19.77 -89.71 -19.93
C ALA A 531 20.35 -89.60 -18.52
N ALA A 532 21.66 -89.36 -18.39
CA ALA A 532 22.32 -89.15 -17.12
C ALA A 532 21.88 -87.82 -16.49
N ARG A 533 21.97 -86.71 -17.22
CA ARG A 533 21.50 -85.38 -16.76
C ARG A 533 20.01 -85.31 -16.41
N ALA A 534 19.18 -86.19 -17.00
CA ALA A 534 17.77 -86.28 -16.65
C ALA A 534 17.51 -86.97 -15.28
N CYS A 535 18.56 -87.49 -14.64
CA CYS A 535 18.47 -88.11 -13.32
C CYS A 535 19.06 -87.17 -12.25
N ASP A 536 18.39 -87.07 -11.11
CA ASP A 536 18.77 -86.15 -10.04
C ASP A 536 20.14 -86.48 -9.41
N SER A 537 20.59 -87.75 -9.49
CA SER A 537 21.90 -88.15 -8.96
C SER A 537 23.08 -87.76 -9.85
N TYR A 538 22.86 -87.15 -11.01
CA TYR A 538 23.93 -86.72 -11.90
C TYR A 538 24.49 -85.38 -11.43
N VAL A 539 25.67 -85.43 -10.82
CA VAL A 539 26.46 -84.24 -10.53
C VAL A 539 27.50 -84.15 -11.64
N GLU A 540 27.44 -83.06 -12.41
CA GLU A 540 28.52 -82.71 -13.34
C GLU A 540 29.64 -82.14 -12.46
N ASP A 541 30.73 -82.89 -12.32
CA ASP A 541 31.91 -82.41 -11.58
C ASP A 541 32.52 -81.24 -12.40
N GLU A 542 31.96 -80.03 -12.23
CA GLU A 542 32.37 -78.81 -12.94
C GLU A 542 33.69 -78.22 -12.39
N ASP A 543 34.20 -78.75 -11.27
CA ASP A 543 35.29 -78.14 -10.49
C ASP A 543 36.73 -78.57 -10.88
N GLU A 544 36.98 -79.09 -12.08
CA GLU A 544 38.37 -79.42 -12.51
C GLU A 544 38.90 -78.67 -13.73
N MET A 545 38.15 -77.73 -14.32
CA MET A 545 38.67 -76.84 -15.38
C MET A 545 37.96 -75.49 -15.45
N ASP A 546 38.31 -74.55 -14.58
CA ASP A 546 38.38 -73.15 -15.00
C ASP A 546 39.35 -72.35 -14.11
N GLY A 547 40.50 -71.99 -14.69
CA GLY A 547 41.52 -71.18 -14.05
C GLY A 547 41.67 -69.88 -14.83
N GLY A 548 41.36 -68.76 -14.18
CA GLY A 548 41.88 -67.42 -14.46
C GLY A 548 41.26 -66.68 -15.65
N ASP A 549 40.50 -65.62 -15.35
CA ASP A 549 41.02 -64.25 -15.50
C ASP A 549 39.98 -63.23 -14.99
N GLU A 550 40.35 -62.53 -13.93
CA GLU A 550 39.74 -61.28 -13.48
C GLU A 550 40.15 -60.15 -14.43
N ALA A 551 39.19 -59.36 -14.91
CA ALA A 551 39.49 -58.04 -15.48
C ALA A 551 38.36 -57.06 -15.14
N GLU A 552 38.75 -56.11 -14.28
CA GLU A 552 38.06 -54.89 -13.87
C GLU A 552 37.60 -54.03 -15.06
N ALA A 553 36.50 -53.31 -14.89
CA ALA A 553 36.25 -52.09 -15.64
C ALA A 553 35.42 -51.11 -14.79
N GLU A 554 36.07 -50.01 -14.43
CA GLU A 554 35.61 -48.90 -13.61
C GLU A 554 34.43 -48.14 -14.23
N ALA A 555 33.64 -47.51 -13.35
CA ALA A 555 32.50 -46.66 -13.70
C ALA A 555 32.93 -45.18 -13.73
N ASP A 556 32.88 -44.58 -14.93
CA ASP A 556 32.92 -43.13 -15.15
C ASP A 556 31.62 -42.48 -14.64
N MET A 557 31.74 -41.53 -13.72
CA MET A 557 30.71 -40.55 -13.33
C MET A 557 31.19 -39.16 -13.78
N ASP A 558 30.49 -38.54 -14.73
CA ASP A 558 30.53 -37.10 -15.00
C ASP A 558 29.07 -36.61 -15.21
N VAL A 559 28.52 -35.78 -14.31
CA VAL A 559 28.49 -34.29 -14.29
C VAL A 559 27.35 -33.71 -15.17
N ASP A 560 26.45 -32.95 -14.53
CA ASP A 560 26.03 -31.61 -14.99
C ASP A 560 24.95 -31.02 -14.03
N GLU A 561 25.38 -30.13 -13.12
CA GLU A 561 24.51 -29.19 -12.41
C GLU A 561 25.18 -27.81 -12.42
N ALA A 562 24.65 -26.92 -13.25
CA ALA A 562 25.07 -25.53 -13.35
C ALA A 562 23.84 -24.62 -13.19
N GLU A 563 23.62 -24.12 -11.98
CA GLU A 563 22.76 -22.97 -11.73
C GLU A 563 23.60 -21.68 -11.75
N GLN A 564 23.24 -20.76 -12.66
CA GLN A 564 23.65 -19.36 -12.62
C GLN A 564 22.41 -18.51 -12.36
N GLU A 565 22.34 -17.93 -11.16
CA GLU A 565 21.46 -16.81 -10.84
C GLU A 565 22.02 -15.52 -11.43
N ILE A 566 21.29 -14.87 -12.36
CA ILE A 566 21.33 -13.41 -12.57
C ILE A 566 19.93 -12.91 -12.97
N ILE A 567 19.53 -11.81 -12.31
CA ILE A 567 18.38 -10.87 -12.44
C ILE A 567 17.21 -11.10 -11.50
#